data_AF-A0A5N5SJ38-F1
#
_entry.id   AF-A0A5N5SJ38-F1
#
_cell.length_a   1.000
_cell.length_b   1.000
_cell.length_c   1.000
_cell.angle_alpha   90.00
_cell.angle_beta   90.00
_cell.angle_gamma   90.00
#
_symmetry.space_group_name_H-M   'P 1'
#
loop_
_entity.id
_entity.type
_entity.pdbx_description
1 polymer ?
#
loop_
_entity_poly.entity_id
_entity_poly.type
_entity_poly.pdbx_seq_one_letter_code
_entity_poly.pdbx_strand_id
1 'polypeptide(L)'
;MPNVLENIEARYENSEVLCGKVPKDATASCNDINNPCLFNILYDPCEYYDVSKLYPSIVDKLLKKLEFYNSTAVPPGNQPPDPRANPVYWNYTWTNWYDYIDENSNPKAQYLFSP
;
A
#
# COMPACT_ATOMS: atom_id res chain seq x y z
N MET A 1 8.41 -22.01 -19.57
CA MET A 1 7.81 -21.01 -18.65
C MET A 1 6.40 -20.72 -19.16
N PRO A 2 5.38 -20.63 -18.30
CA PRO A 2 4.04 -20.25 -18.73
C PRO A 2 4.05 -18.87 -19.37
N ASN A 3 3.27 -18.67 -20.42
CA ASN A 3 3.13 -17.37 -21.07
C ASN A 3 2.35 -16.44 -20.11
N VAL A 4 3.03 -15.44 -19.56
CA VAL A 4 2.45 -14.49 -18.60
C VAL A 4 1.32 -13.65 -19.23
N LEU A 5 1.34 -13.51 -20.55
CA LEU A 5 0.35 -12.77 -21.33
C LEU A 5 -0.86 -13.61 -21.73
N GLU A 6 -0.81 -14.92 -21.49
CA GLU A 6 -1.93 -15.81 -21.80
C GLU A 6 -3.12 -15.47 -20.91
N ASN A 7 -4.29 -15.30 -21.54
CA ASN A 7 -5.57 -15.02 -20.89
C ASN A 7 -5.58 -13.74 -20.04
N ILE A 8 -4.75 -12.74 -20.38
CA ILE A 8 -4.72 -11.47 -19.65
C ILE A 8 -6.08 -10.76 -19.67
N GLU A 9 -6.78 -10.74 -20.80
CA GLU A 9 -8.11 -10.11 -20.91
C GLU A 9 -9.10 -10.77 -19.95
N ALA A 10 -9.20 -12.10 -19.99
CA ALA A 10 -10.04 -12.85 -19.08
C ALA A 10 -9.65 -12.66 -17.60
N ARG A 11 -8.37 -12.47 -17.28
CA ARG A 11 -7.92 -12.19 -15.90
C ARG A 11 -8.33 -10.79 -15.45
N TYR A 12 -8.24 -9.80 -16.34
CA TYR A 12 -8.70 -8.45 -16.04
C TYR A 12 -10.21 -8.41 -15.82
N GLU A 13 -11.00 -9.00 -16.73
CA GLU A 13 -12.45 -9.08 -16.60
C GLU A 13 -12.89 -9.77 -15.31
N ASN A 14 -12.25 -10.88 -14.94
CA ASN A 14 -12.56 -11.59 -13.69
C ASN A 14 -12.10 -10.87 -12.41
N SER A 15 -11.24 -9.84 -12.53
CA SER A 15 -10.76 -9.05 -11.39
C SER A 15 -11.51 -7.73 -11.20
N GLU A 16 -12.36 -7.36 -12.16
CA GLU A 16 -13.09 -6.11 -12.12
C GLU A 16 -14.28 -6.20 -11.16
N VAL A 17 -14.37 -5.23 -10.25
CA VAL A 17 -15.51 -5.08 -9.31
C VAL A 17 -16.27 -3.82 -9.70
N LEU A 18 -17.46 -3.99 -10.26
CA LEU A 18 -18.32 -2.87 -10.66
C LEU A 18 -19.28 -2.51 -9.54
N CYS A 19 -18.89 -1.51 -8.74
CA CYS A 19 -19.72 -1.00 -7.66
C CYS A 19 -20.70 0.08 -8.15
N GLY A 20 -21.95 -0.02 -7.72
CA GLY A 20 -22.99 0.94 -8.03
C GLY A 20 -22.98 2.17 -7.12
N LYS A 21 -24.14 2.83 -7.00
CA LYS A 21 -24.33 3.87 -5.98
C LYS A 21 -24.37 3.19 -4.60
N VAL A 22 -23.71 3.81 -3.62
CA VAL A 22 -23.76 3.37 -2.23
C VAL A 22 -25.22 3.31 -1.76
N PRO A 23 -25.69 2.15 -1.25
CA PRO A 23 -27.03 2.02 -0.69
C PRO A 23 -27.27 3.00 0.47
N LYS A 24 -28.50 3.47 0.64
CA LYS A 24 -28.84 4.41 1.72
C LYS A 24 -28.74 3.78 3.12
N ASP A 25 -28.85 2.46 3.19
CA ASP A 25 -28.76 1.62 4.38
C ASP A 25 -27.35 1.04 4.60
N ALA A 26 -26.36 1.43 3.79
CA ALA A 26 -24.97 1.07 4.00
C ALA A 26 -24.53 1.46 5.43
N THR A 27 -23.91 0.51 6.12
CA THR A 27 -23.52 0.67 7.53
C THR A 27 -22.05 1.02 7.70
N ALA A 28 -21.23 0.82 6.66
CA ALA A 28 -19.80 1.04 6.71
C ALA A 28 -19.48 2.54 6.71
N SER A 29 -18.95 3.04 7.83
CA SER A 29 -18.36 4.38 7.91
C SER A 29 -16.84 4.35 8.16
N CYS A 30 -16.34 3.29 8.81
CA CYS A 30 -14.93 2.91 8.97
C CYS A 30 -13.91 4.02 9.26
N ASN A 31 -14.35 5.10 9.91
CA ASN A 31 -13.52 6.26 10.22
C ASN A 31 -12.93 6.20 11.64
N ASP A 32 -13.24 5.16 12.42
CA ASP A 32 -12.79 5.00 13.80
C ASP A 32 -11.72 3.92 13.90
N ILE A 33 -10.49 4.35 14.23
CA ILE A 33 -9.34 3.46 14.39
C ILE A 33 -9.51 2.44 15.52
N ASN A 34 -10.36 2.73 16.52
CA ASN A 34 -10.62 1.83 17.64
C ASN A 34 -11.72 0.81 17.33
N ASN A 35 -12.48 1.01 16.24
CA ASN A 35 -13.58 0.15 15.84
C ASN A 35 -13.43 -0.22 14.35
N PRO A 36 -12.50 -1.14 14.02
CA PRO A 36 -12.24 -1.54 12.65
C PRO A 36 -13.45 -2.28 12.05
N CYS A 37 -13.73 -2.01 10.78
CA CYS A 37 -14.75 -2.71 10.02
C CYS A 37 -14.33 -4.12 9.63
N LEU A 38 -15.31 -4.99 9.43
CA LEU A 38 -15.14 -6.32 8.86
C LEU A 38 -16.09 -6.49 7.69
N PHE A 39 -15.57 -6.94 6.55
CA PHE A 39 -16.35 -7.19 5.34
C PHE A 39 -16.23 -8.65 4.89
N ASN A 40 -17.25 -9.12 4.19
CA ASN A 40 -17.20 -10.42 3.52
C ASN A 40 -17.07 -10.20 2.02
N ILE A 41 -15.84 -10.16 1.52
CA ILE A 41 -15.53 -9.83 0.12
C ILE A 41 -16.25 -10.72 -0.90
N LEU A 42 -16.59 -11.98 -0.55
CA LEU A 42 -17.32 -12.88 -1.45
C LEU A 42 -18.78 -12.47 -1.66
N TYR A 43 -19.41 -11.84 -0.65
CA TYR A 43 -20.82 -11.46 -0.68
C TYR A 43 -21.04 -9.93 -0.72
N ASP A 44 -20.04 -9.14 -0.32
CA ASP A 44 -20.02 -7.68 -0.32
C ASP A 44 -18.66 -7.17 -0.85
N PRO A 45 -18.43 -7.27 -2.17
CA PRO A 45 -17.17 -6.83 -2.78
C PRO A 45 -17.02 -5.31 -2.81
N CYS A 46 -18.09 -4.56 -2.55
CA CYS A 46 -18.10 -3.10 -2.51
C CYS A 46 -17.97 -2.53 -1.10
N GLU A 47 -17.87 -3.40 -0.07
CA GLU A 47 -17.61 -3.02 1.31
C GLU A 47 -18.65 -2.03 1.89
N TYR A 48 -19.92 -2.20 1.53
CA TYR A 48 -21.00 -1.32 1.98
C TYR A 48 -21.51 -1.65 3.38
N TYR A 49 -21.35 -2.89 3.83
CA TYR A 49 -21.94 -3.38 5.07
C TYR A 49 -20.90 -3.91 6.05
N ASP A 50 -20.64 -3.13 7.10
CA ASP A 50 -19.79 -3.57 8.20
C ASP A 50 -20.48 -4.67 9.03
N VAL A 51 -19.83 -5.83 9.13
CA VAL A 51 -20.26 -6.98 9.94
C VAL A 51 -19.39 -7.20 11.17
N SER A 52 -18.53 -6.26 11.55
CA SER A 52 -17.61 -6.33 12.70
C SER A 52 -18.33 -6.70 14.01
N LYS A 53 -19.46 -6.05 14.27
CA LYS A 53 -20.30 -6.27 15.47
C LYS A 53 -21.01 -7.61 15.48
N LEU A 54 -21.25 -8.20 14.29
CA LEU A 54 -21.88 -9.51 14.16
C LEU A 54 -20.85 -10.64 14.38
N TYR A 55 -19.59 -10.42 14.03
CA TYR A 55 -18.53 -11.43 14.10
C TYR A 55 -17.28 -10.95 14.85
N PRO A 56 -17.38 -10.58 16.14
CA PRO A 56 -16.26 -10.03 16.90
C PRO A 56 -15.09 -11.00 17.06
N SER A 57 -15.34 -12.32 17.05
CA SER A 57 -14.28 -13.33 17.10
C SER A 57 -13.43 -13.37 15.82
N ILE A 58 -14.01 -13.03 14.66
CA ILE A 58 -13.27 -12.92 13.40
C ILE A 58 -12.42 -11.66 13.41
N VAL A 59 -12.96 -10.54 13.91
CA VAL A 59 -12.21 -9.29 14.10
C VAL A 59 -10.96 -9.55 14.96
N ASP A 60 -11.11 -10.17 16.14
CA ASP A 60 -9.99 -10.50 17.03
C ASP A 60 -8.95 -11.40 16.34
N LYS A 61 -9.40 -12.43 15.60
CA LYS A 61 -8.50 -13.30 14.85
C LYS A 61 -7.69 -12.54 13.79
N LEU A 62 -8.31 -11.61 13.07
CA LEU A 62 -7.62 -10.81 12.05
C LEU A 62 -6.69 -9.77 12.68
N LEU A 63 -7.08 -9.15 13.79
CA LEU A 63 -6.21 -8.24 14.55
C LEU A 63 -4.95 -8.95 15.06
N LYS A 64 -5.08 -10.16 15.61
CA LYS A 64 -3.92 -10.99 16.00
C LYS A 64 -3.01 -11.32 14.82
N LYS A 65 -3.59 -11.53 13.64
CA LYS A 65 -2.82 -11.75 12.41
C LYS A 65 -2.06 -10.50 11.97
N LEU A 66 -2.67 -9.31 12.11
CA LEU A 66 -1.99 -8.04 11.87
C LEU A 66 -0.83 -7.82 12.85
N GLU A 67 -1.05 -8.10 14.14
CA GLU A 67 0.00 -8.03 15.16
C GLU A 67 1.18 -8.94 14.84
N PHE A 68 0.90 -10.18 14.42
CA PHE A 68 1.94 -11.11 13.98
C PHE A 68 2.78 -10.54 12.82
N TYR A 69 2.13 -10.02 11.77
CA TYR A 69 2.88 -9.41 10.65
C TYR A 69 3.70 -8.20 11.10
N ASN A 70 3.12 -7.34 11.96
CA ASN A 70 3.80 -6.19 12.52
C ASN A 70 5.06 -6.59 13.33
N SER A 71 5.01 -7.70 14.07
CA SER A 71 6.17 -8.19 14.85
C SER A 71 7.38 -8.57 13.99
N THR A 72 7.16 -8.82 12.70
CA THR A 72 8.20 -9.16 11.71
C THR A 72 8.47 -8.04 10.71
N ALA A 73 7.78 -6.90 10.84
CA ALA A 73 7.87 -5.82 9.87
C ALA A 73 9.23 -5.12 9.98
N VAL A 74 9.90 -4.94 8.85
CA VAL A 74 11.07 -4.08 8.76
C VAL A 74 10.62 -2.61 8.84
N PRO A 75 11.41 -1.71 9.44
CA PRO A 75 11.09 -0.28 9.47
C PRO A 75 10.87 0.26 8.05
N PRO A 76 9.89 1.16 7.84
CA PRO A 76 9.68 1.81 6.55
C PRO A 76 10.95 2.52 6.09
N GLY A 77 11.37 2.31 4.84
CA GLY A 77 12.54 2.95 4.24
C GLY A 77 12.33 4.41 3.84
N ASN A 78 11.35 5.11 4.43
CA ASN A 78 11.03 6.49 4.08
C ASN A 78 12.18 7.40 4.52
N GLN A 79 12.86 7.99 3.55
CA GLN A 79 13.90 9.00 3.78
C GLN A 79 13.33 10.39 3.49
N PRO A 80 13.86 11.45 4.14
CA PRO A 80 13.55 12.82 3.74
C PRO A 80 13.88 13.04 2.25
N PRO A 81 13.11 13.90 1.54
CA PRO A 81 13.44 14.25 0.17
C PRO A 81 14.88 14.76 0.05
N ASP A 82 15.67 14.20 -0.87
CA ASP A 82 17.03 14.69 -1.16
C ASP A 82 16.92 15.96 -2.01
N PRO A 83 17.37 17.15 -1.51
CA PRO A 83 17.28 18.39 -2.28
C PRO A 83 18.04 18.34 -3.62
N ARG A 84 19.06 17.46 -3.73
CA ARG A 84 19.83 17.26 -4.96
C ARG A 84 19.02 16.58 -6.05
N ALA A 85 17.93 15.89 -5.70
CA ALA A 85 17.01 15.27 -6.64
C ALA A 85 16.17 16.27 -7.43
N ASN A 86 16.20 17.56 -7.06
CA ASN A 86 15.33 18.57 -7.67
C ASN A 86 15.58 18.65 -9.19
N PRO A 87 14.55 18.44 -10.04
CA PRO A 87 14.69 18.46 -11.50
C PRO A 87 15.33 19.73 -12.07
N VAL A 88 15.26 20.87 -11.36
CA VAL A 88 15.94 22.12 -11.77
C VAL A 88 17.45 21.92 -12.00
N TYR A 89 18.06 20.96 -11.31
CA TYR A 89 19.48 20.61 -11.46
C TYR A 89 19.74 19.59 -12.58
N TRP A 90 18.69 19.00 -13.17
CA TRP A 90 18.76 17.88 -14.11
C TRP A 90 18.01 18.17 -15.41
N ASN A 91 18.25 19.35 -15.98
CA ASN A 91 17.58 19.81 -17.20
C ASN A 91 16.05 19.70 -17.11
N TYR A 92 15.49 20.04 -15.94
CA TYR A 92 14.06 19.98 -15.63
C TYR A 92 13.44 18.58 -15.82
N THR A 93 14.24 17.52 -15.69
CA THR A 93 13.82 16.13 -15.88
C THR A 93 14.03 15.32 -14.59
N TRP A 94 13.11 14.39 -14.30
CA TRP A 94 13.32 13.39 -13.25
C TRP A 94 14.33 12.36 -13.72
N THR A 95 15.44 12.22 -12.98
CA THR A 95 16.52 11.28 -13.30
C THR A 95 17.03 10.60 -12.04
N ASN A 96 17.83 9.54 -12.17
CA ASN A 96 18.52 8.90 -11.05
C ASN A 96 19.75 9.74 -10.65
N TRP A 97 19.50 10.89 -10.01
CA TRP A 97 20.52 11.92 -9.74
C TRP A 97 21.79 11.39 -9.04
N TYR A 98 21.69 10.33 -8.25
CA TYR A 98 22.82 9.74 -7.52
C TYR A 98 23.86 9.09 -8.43
N ASP A 99 23.47 8.62 -9.62
CA ASP A 99 24.39 8.04 -10.62
C ASP A 99 25.32 9.10 -11.24
N TYR A 100 25.01 10.38 -11.05
CA TYR A 100 25.72 11.52 -11.64
C TYR A 100 26.45 12.39 -10.59
N ILE A 101 26.42 11.99 -9.32
CA ILE A 101 27.16 12.67 -8.25
C ILE A 101 28.53 11.98 -8.11
N ASP A 102 29.60 12.62 -8.59
CA ASP A 102 30.97 12.08 -8.49
C ASP A 102 31.42 11.90 -7.03
N GLU A 103 31.84 10.67 -6.68
CA GLU A 103 32.29 10.28 -5.33
C GLU A 103 33.47 11.11 -4.79
N ASN A 104 34.24 11.77 -5.68
CA ASN A 104 35.46 12.50 -5.32
C ASN A 104 35.25 13.98 -4.95
N SER A 105 34.00 14.47 -4.90
CA SER A 105 33.71 15.89 -4.65
C SER A 105 33.16 16.22 -3.26
N ASN A 106 32.89 15.22 -2.39
CA ASN A 106 32.49 15.50 -1.00
C ASN A 106 32.71 14.30 -0.03
N PRO A 107 33.59 14.40 0.99
CA PRO A 107 33.89 13.32 1.94
C PRO A 107 32.77 12.98 2.95
N LYS A 108 31.53 13.44 2.74
CA LYS A 108 30.37 13.16 3.63
C LYS A 108 29.35 12.17 3.07
N ALA A 109 29.55 11.63 1.87
CA ALA A 109 28.68 10.60 1.29
C ALA A 109 28.79 9.22 1.98
N GLN A 110 29.73 9.06 2.90
CA GLN A 110 30.01 7.77 3.56
C GLN A 110 29.09 7.46 4.77
N TYR A 111 28.20 8.38 5.17
CA TYR A 111 27.44 8.28 6.44
C TYR A 111 25.93 8.06 6.33
N LEU A 112 25.37 7.84 5.13
CA LEU A 112 23.91 7.62 4.98
C LEU A 112 23.51 6.17 4.66
N PHE A 113 24.49 5.29 4.46
CA PHE A 113 24.30 3.84 4.39
C PHE A 113 25.32 3.16 5.31
N SER A 114 25.15 3.33 6.61
CA SER A 114 25.65 2.35 7.58
C SER A 114 24.42 1.73 8.27
N PRO A 115 24.44 0.40 8.48
CA PRO A 115 23.32 -0.35 9.03
C PRO A 115 22.90 0.14 10.42
#